data_AF-R7V7R0-F1
#
_entry.id   AF-R7V7R0-F1
#
_cell.length_a   1.000
_cell.length_b   1.000
_cell.length_c   1.000
_cell.angle_alpha   90.00
_cell.angle_beta   90.00
_cell.angle_gamma   90.00
#
_symmetry.space_group_name_H-M   'P 1'
#
loop_
_entity.id
_entity.type
_entity.pdbx_description
1 polymer ?
#
loop_
_entity_poly.entity_id
_entity_poly.type
_entity_poly.pdbx_seq_one_letter_code
_entity_poly.pdbx_strand_id
1 'polypeptide(L)'
;GRRQHALQLEDVRHVVTFITNLADEQGMALPGRINGFPRAAVKMLPSSMTKKSIWEKYYSIEPPAGVHRVKYTSFITLWKQLVPYIAITRPKTDLCWTCQQNYAKISK
;
A
#
# COMPACT_ATOMS: atom_id res chain seq x y z
N GLY A 1 12.24 -24.91 18.23
CA GLY A 1 11.52 -24.87 16.93
C GLY A 1 10.77 -23.56 16.78
N ARG A 2 10.90 -22.86 15.65
CA ARG A 2 10.10 -21.67 15.36
C ARG A 2 8.63 -22.09 15.21
N ARG A 3 7.75 -21.68 16.13
CA ARG A 3 6.30 -21.79 15.95
C ARG A 3 5.93 -20.98 14.70
N GLN A 4 5.60 -21.65 13.62
CA GLN A 4 4.92 -21.02 12.50
C GLN A 4 3.46 -20.87 12.91
N HIS A 5 3.09 -19.72 13.46
CA HIS A 5 1.69 -19.35 13.53
C HIS A 5 1.23 -19.11 12.09
N ALA A 6 0.51 -20.09 11.54
CA ALA A 6 -0.20 -19.91 10.29
C ALA A 6 -1.18 -18.75 10.46
N LEU A 7 -1.09 -17.77 9.56
CA LEU A 7 -2.07 -16.68 9.47
C LEU A 7 -3.46 -17.28 9.28
N GLN A 8 -4.40 -16.86 10.11
CA GLN A 8 -5.79 -17.26 9.94
C GLN A 8 -6.40 -16.50 8.77
N LEU A 9 -7.47 -17.03 8.18
CA LEU A 9 -8.16 -16.39 7.07
C LEU A 9 -8.67 -14.99 7.49
N GLU A 10 -9.11 -14.87 8.74
CA GLU A 10 -9.62 -13.64 9.34
C GLU A 10 -8.53 -12.56 9.41
N ASP A 11 -7.29 -12.94 9.75
CA ASP A 11 -6.13 -12.04 9.76
C ASP A 11 -5.85 -11.49 8.36
N VAL A 12 -5.91 -12.37 7.35
CA VAL A 12 -5.70 -12.01 5.95
C VAL A 12 -6.79 -11.06 5.46
N ARG A 13 -8.06 -11.38 5.75
CA ARG A 13 -9.21 -10.53 5.38
C ARG A 13 -9.09 -9.16 6.03
N HIS A 14 -8.72 -9.10 7.31
CA HIS A 14 -8.54 -7.83 8.02
C HIS A 14 -7.47 -6.94 7.37
N VAL A 15 -6.32 -7.51 7.00
CA VAL A 15 -5.25 -6.78 6.28
C VAL A 15 -5.74 -6.26 4.92
N VAL A 16 -6.40 -7.11 4.12
CA VAL A 16 -6.88 -6.73 2.79
C VAL A 16 -7.95 -5.64 2.87
N THR A 17 -8.91 -5.76 3.79
CA THR A 17 -9.94 -4.75 4.03
C THR A 17 -9.31 -3.43 4.47
N PHE A 18 -8.35 -3.46 5.39
CA PHE A 18 -7.66 -2.25 5.84
C PHE A 18 -6.96 -1.51 4.68
N ILE A 19 -6.17 -2.22 3.86
CA ILE A 19 -5.44 -1.60 2.75
C ILE A 19 -6.42 -1.06 1.70
N THR A 20 -7.50 -1.79 1.43
CA THR A 20 -8.51 -1.37 0.44
C THR A 20 -9.24 -0.12 0.88
N ASN A 21 -9.71 -0.08 2.13
CA ASN A 21 -10.39 1.08 2.71
C ASN A 21 -9.47 2.32 2.72
N LEU A 22 -8.22 2.14 3.13
CA LEU A 22 -7.23 3.22 3.09
C LEU A 22 -7.04 3.77 1.67
N ALA A 23 -7.05 2.89 0.67
CA ALA A 23 -6.92 3.27 -0.73
C ALA A 23 -8.21 3.88 -1.31
N ASP A 24 -9.38 3.56 -0.78
CA ASP A 24 -10.64 4.24 -1.13
C ASP A 24 -10.71 5.65 -0.53
N GLU A 25 -10.23 5.83 0.71
CA GLU A 25 -10.25 7.12 1.41
C GLU A 25 -9.16 8.08 0.92
N GLN A 26 -7.93 7.58 0.71
CA GLN A 26 -6.76 8.42 0.44
C GLN A 26 -6.19 8.22 -0.96
N GLY A 27 -6.62 7.19 -1.68
CA GLY A 27 -6.09 6.87 -3.01
C GLY A 27 -6.73 7.72 -4.09
N MET A 28 -5.92 8.13 -5.06
CA MET A 28 -6.40 8.71 -6.30
C MET A 28 -6.54 7.62 -7.35
N ALA A 29 -7.68 7.59 -8.04
CA ALA A 29 -7.86 6.74 -9.21
C ALA A 29 -7.17 7.42 -10.41
N LEU A 30 -6.30 6.69 -11.10
CA LEU A 30 -5.65 7.24 -12.29
C LEU A 30 -6.64 7.30 -13.48
N PRO A 31 -6.77 8.46 -14.14
CA PRO A 31 -7.53 8.55 -15.38
C PRO A 31 -6.72 7.86 -16.50
N GLY A 32 -7.05 6.61 -16.82
CA GLY A 32 -6.51 5.90 -17.97
C GLY A 32 -5.84 4.55 -17.68
N ARG A 33 -5.30 3.93 -18.73
CA ARG A 33 -4.74 2.57 -18.69
C ARG A 33 -3.23 2.60 -18.49
N ILE A 34 -2.75 1.96 -17.43
CA ILE A 34 -1.32 1.71 -17.21
C ILE A 34 -0.99 0.29 -17.69
N ASN A 35 0.06 0.15 -18.50
CA ASN A 35 0.54 -1.16 -18.93
C ASN A 35 1.03 -1.97 -17.71
N GLY A 36 0.58 -3.23 -17.58
CA GLY A 36 0.95 -4.12 -16.47
C GLY A 36 -0.01 -4.14 -15.27
N PHE A 37 -1.07 -3.33 -15.28
CA PHE A 37 -2.11 -3.36 -14.24
C PHE A 37 -3.50 -3.57 -14.85
N PRO A 38 -4.38 -4.39 -14.22
CA PRO A 38 -5.74 -4.58 -14.71
C PRO A 38 -6.54 -3.27 -14.70
N ARG A 39 -7.54 -3.17 -15.60
CA ARG A 39 -8.40 -1.98 -15.81
C ARG A 39 -9.04 -1.41 -14.54
N ALA A 40 -9.22 -2.23 -13.50
CA ALA A 40 -9.79 -1.81 -12.23
C ALA A 40 -8.74 -1.07 -11.40
N ALA A 41 -8.67 0.25 -11.62
CA ALA A 41 -8.14 1.28 -10.74
C ALA A 41 -6.86 0.90 -9.98
N VAL A 42 -5.71 1.25 -10.56
CA VAL A 42 -4.51 1.43 -9.74
C VAL A 42 -4.80 2.58 -8.77
N LYS A 43 -5.14 2.24 -7.54
CA LYS A 43 -5.36 3.22 -6.47
C LYS A 43 -4.00 3.67 -6.00
N MET A 44 -3.71 4.93 -6.30
CA MET A 44 -2.44 5.57 -6.03
C MET A 44 -2.50 6.29 -4.69
N LEU A 45 -1.86 5.71 -3.68
CA LEU A 45 -1.69 6.35 -2.37
C LEU A 45 -0.69 7.51 -2.46
N PRO A 46 -0.85 8.58 -1.66
CA PRO A 46 0.04 9.74 -1.67
C PRO A 46 1.50 9.38 -1.40
N SER A 47 2.42 10.13 -2.00
CA SER A 47 3.86 9.88 -1.90
C SER A 47 4.44 10.17 -0.52
N SER A 48 3.68 10.88 0.33
CA SER A 48 3.98 11.09 1.75
C SER A 48 3.80 9.81 2.58
N MET A 49 3.06 8.83 2.06
CA MET A 49 2.85 7.56 2.75
C MET A 49 3.94 6.56 2.40
N THR A 50 4.34 5.75 3.38
CA THR A 50 5.21 4.58 3.16
C THR A 50 4.50 3.31 3.61
N LYS A 51 4.86 2.16 3.02
CA LYS A 51 4.29 0.88 3.48
C LYS A 51 4.53 0.62 4.97
N LYS A 52 5.63 1.15 5.52
CA LYS A 52 5.92 1.12 6.96
C LYS A 52 4.93 1.98 7.75
N SER A 53 4.73 3.24 7.38
CA SER A 53 3.77 4.11 8.06
C SER A 53 2.34 3.58 8.01
N ILE A 54 1.97 2.90 6.91
CA ILE A 54 0.66 2.27 6.74
C ILE A 54 0.53 1.05 7.66
N TRP A 55 1.58 0.23 7.72
CA TRP A 55 1.61 -0.88 8.67
C TRP A 55 1.59 -0.40 10.13
N GLU A 56 2.25 0.71 10.47
CA GLU A 56 2.20 1.29 11.82
C GLU A 56 0.77 1.72 12.17
N LYS A 57 0.05 2.37 11.25
CA LYS A 57 -1.38 2.68 11.41
C LYS A 57 -2.24 1.43 11.58
N TYR A 58 -1.99 0.40 10.77
CA TYR A 58 -2.67 -0.90 10.91
C TYR A 58 -2.43 -1.51 12.29
N TYR A 59 -1.17 -1.49 12.74
CA TYR A 59 -0.73 -2.14 13.97
C TYR A 59 -1.15 -1.37 15.24
N SER A 60 -1.41 -0.07 15.12
CA SER A 60 -1.92 0.76 16.22
C SER A 60 -3.40 0.57 16.48
N ILE A 61 -4.16 0.05 15.50
CA ILE A 61 -5.60 -0.22 15.65
C ILE A 61 -5.78 -1.55 16.38
N GLU A 62 -6.70 -1.58 17.35
CA GLU A 62 -7.04 -2.82 18.02
C GLU A 62 -7.82 -3.74 17.06
N PRO A 63 -7.36 -4.98 16.83
CA PRO A 63 -8.04 -5.88 15.92
C PRO A 63 -9.38 -6.37 16.52
N PRO A 64 -10.34 -6.77 15.68
CA PRO A 64 -11.57 -7.41 16.14
C PRO A 64 -11.28 -8.69 16.95
N ALA A 65 -12.24 -9.10 17.79
CA ALA A 65 -12.12 -10.34 18.56
C ALA A 65 -11.82 -11.54 17.65
N GLY A 66 -10.78 -12.30 18.00
CA GLY A 66 -10.33 -13.47 17.23
C GLY A 66 -9.37 -13.17 16.07
N VAL A 67 -9.05 -11.90 15.81
CA VAL A 67 -8.07 -11.49 14.79
C VAL A 67 -6.74 -11.13 15.44
N HIS A 68 -5.64 -11.64 14.88
CA HIS A 68 -4.29 -11.38 15.37
C HIS A 68 -3.61 -10.26 14.58
N ARG A 69 -2.76 -9.49 15.28
CA ARG A 69 -1.93 -8.48 14.60
C ARG A 69 -0.89 -9.13 13.71
N VAL A 70 -0.86 -8.68 12.45
CA VAL A 70 0.07 -9.18 11.44
C VAL A 70 1.38 -8.40 11.48
N LYS A 71 2.50 -9.13 11.52
CA LYS A 71 3.85 -8.53 11.48
C LYS A 71 4.11 -7.84 10.14
N TYR A 72 5.01 -6.86 10.16
CA TYR A 72 5.36 -6.07 8.97
C TYR A 72 5.68 -6.92 7.74
N THR A 73 6.55 -7.92 7.85
CA THR A 73 6.96 -8.76 6.72
C THR A 73 5.77 -9.49 6.09
N SER A 74 4.92 -10.11 6.91
CA SER A 74 3.70 -10.77 6.47
C SER A 74 2.71 -9.79 5.84
N PHE A 75 2.54 -8.61 6.44
CA PHE A 75 1.69 -7.55 5.90
C PHE A 75 2.13 -7.14 4.49
N ILE A 76 3.44 -6.96 4.27
CA ILE A 76 4.00 -6.62 2.95
C ILE A 76 3.81 -7.75 1.94
N THR A 77 3.98 -9.01 2.36
CA THR A 77 3.74 -10.18 1.51
C THR A 77 2.28 -10.26 1.08
N LEU A 78 1.34 -10.12 2.03
CA LEU A 78 -0.10 -10.12 1.75
C LEU A 78 -0.49 -8.98 0.82
N TRP A 79 0.04 -7.78 1.01
CA TRP A 79 -0.18 -6.65 0.09
C TRP A 79 0.22 -7.02 -1.33
N LYS A 80 1.45 -7.49 -1.52
CA LYS A 80 1.98 -7.83 -2.86
C LYS A 80 1.19 -8.95 -3.54
N GLN A 81 0.68 -9.92 -2.78
CA GLN A 81 -0.03 -11.07 -3.33
C GLN A 81 -1.49 -10.77 -3.62
N LEU A 82 -2.17 -10.04 -2.73
CA LEU A 82 -3.64 -9.94 -2.75
C LEU A 82 -4.16 -8.59 -3.25
N VAL A 83 -3.39 -7.51 -3.03
CA VAL A 83 -3.76 -6.15 -3.47
C VAL A 83 -2.61 -5.45 -4.22
N PRO A 84 -2.01 -6.08 -5.24
CA PRO A 84 -0.89 -5.49 -5.99
C PRO A 84 -1.29 -4.24 -6.78
N TYR A 85 -2.58 -4.04 -7.04
CA TYR A 85 -3.12 -2.87 -7.73
C TYR A 85 -3.17 -1.60 -6.85
N ILE A 86 -2.94 -1.71 -5.54
CA ILE A 86 -2.82 -0.54 -4.65
C ILE A 86 -1.34 -0.20 -4.53
N ALA A 87 -0.94 0.94 -5.12
CA ALA A 87 0.45 1.38 -5.18
C ALA A 87 0.63 2.72 -4.49
N ILE A 88 1.84 2.99 -3.99
CA ILE A 88 2.21 4.30 -3.45
C ILE A 88 2.86 5.10 -4.58
N THR A 89 2.39 6.33 -4.81
CA THR A 89 2.98 7.24 -5.79
C THR A 89 4.43 7.53 -5.44
N ARG A 90 5.28 7.59 -6.46
CA ARG A 90 6.66 8.04 -6.26
C ARG A 90 6.69 9.55 -6.52
N PRO A 91 7.38 10.36 -5.70
CA PRO A 91 7.43 11.82 -5.90
C PRO A 91 7.82 12.26 -7.31
N LYS A 92 8.57 11.43 -8.05
CA LYS A 92 9.00 11.72 -9.42
C LYS A 92 7.91 11.59 -10.49
N THR A 93 6.79 10.93 -10.21
CA THR A 93 5.74 10.71 -11.23
C THR A 93 4.75 11.87 -11.37
N ASP A 94 4.74 12.82 -10.43
CA ASP A 94 3.86 14.00 -10.45
C ASP A 94 4.53 15.27 -10.99
N LEU A 95 5.81 15.19 -11.35
CA LEU A 95 6.55 16.32 -11.87
C LEU A 95 6.35 16.40 -13.39
N CYS A 96 5.88 17.54 -13.89
CA CYS A 96 5.93 17.85 -15.32
C CYS A 96 7.40 17.82 -15.81
N TRP A 97 7.60 17.71 -17.12
CA TRP A 97 8.95 17.65 -17.71
C TRP A 97 9.89 18.75 -17.17
N THR A 98 9.38 19.98 -17.06
CA THR A 98 10.14 21.11 -16.49
C THR A 98 10.51 20.89 -15.02
N CYS A 99 9.57 20.41 -14.20
CA CYS A 99 9.82 20.13 -12.79
C CYS A 99 10.78 18.95 -12.57
N GLN A 100 10.77 17.94 -13.46
CA GLN A 100 11.74 16.85 -13.44
C GLN A 100 13.16 17.36 -13.69
N GLN A 101 13.32 18.25 -14.69
CA GLN A 101 14.60 18.87 -15.01
C GLN A 101 15.11 19.74 -13.86
N ASN A 102 14.23 20.48 -13.21
CA ASN A 102 14.59 21.29 -12.05
C ASN A 102 15.01 20.43 -10.87
N TYR A 103 14.28 19.36 -10.55
CA TYR A 103 14.65 18.43 -9.49
C TYR A 103 16.04 17.80 -9.74
N ALA A 104 16.33 17.41 -10.99
CA ALA A 104 17.63 16.85 -11.36
C ALA A 104 18.81 17.84 -11.14
N LYS A 105 18.56 19.14 -11.26
CA LYS A 105 19.56 20.18 -11.02
C LYS A 105 19.79 20.47 -9.53
N ILE A 106 18.76 20.33 -8.70
CA ILE A 106 18.79 20.63 -7.27
C ILE A 106 19.27 19.42 -6.45
N SER A 107 19.07 18.20 -6.96
CA SER A 107 19.48 16.93 -6.32
C SER A 107 20.99 16.62 -6.46
N LYS A 108 21.83 17.60 -6.83
CA LYS A 108 23.28 17.45 -6.93
C LYS A 108 23.97 17.94 -5.67
#